data_AF-A0A9D6RUN4-F1
#
_entry.id   AF-A0A9D6RUN4-F1
#
_cell.length_a   1.000
_cell.length_b   1.000
_cell.length_c   1.000
_cell.angle_alpha   90.00
_cell.angle_beta   90.00
_cell.angle_gamma   90.00
#
_symmetry.space_group_name_H-M   'P 1'
#
loop_
_entity.id
_entity.type
_entity.pdbx_description
1 polymer ?
#
loop_
_entity_poly.entity_id
_entity_poly.type
_entity_poly.pdbx_seq_one_letter_code
_entity_poly.pdbx_strand_id
1 'polypeptide(L)'
;MADYIDRLSIRTRPSGRPIMHQRWGKLLFLHWPMPAELLRPLIPSRLAIDTFAGNAWIGVVPFTMWGVRPVFLPPLPGLNAFHELNVRTYVHLNGVPGVWFFSLEATSALHQCTSRLGSALGLPSALLPCPH
;
A
#
# COMPACT_ATOMS: atom_id res chain seq x y z
N MET A 1 -1.15 -9.74 -28.63
CA MET A 1 -2.22 -10.36 -27.82
C MET A 1 -1.88 -10.11 -26.37
N ALA A 2 -2.55 -9.15 -25.73
CA ALA A 2 -2.33 -8.86 -24.32
C ALA A 2 -2.68 -10.11 -23.52
N ASP A 3 -1.72 -10.60 -22.73
CA ASP A 3 -1.87 -11.73 -21.82
C ASP A 3 -3.03 -11.41 -20.87
N TYR A 4 -4.14 -12.12 -21.03
CA TYR A 4 -5.33 -11.92 -20.22
C TYR A 4 -5.01 -12.45 -18.83
N ILE A 5 -4.56 -11.57 -17.93
CA ILE A 5 -4.49 -11.91 -16.49
C ILE A 5 -5.91 -12.33 -16.09
N ASP A 6 -6.08 -13.61 -15.79
CA ASP A 6 -7.29 -14.10 -15.14
C ASP A 6 -7.37 -13.40 -13.77
N ARG A 7 -8.15 -12.32 -13.70
CA ARG A 7 -8.32 -11.53 -12.47
C ARG A 7 -8.90 -12.36 -11.32
N LEU A 8 -9.55 -13.48 -11.62
CA LEU A 8 -10.09 -14.38 -10.61
C LEU A 8 -9.01 -15.25 -9.98
N SER A 9 -7.92 -15.54 -10.70
CA SER A 9 -6.76 -16.29 -10.18
C SER A 9 -6.13 -15.64 -8.94
N ILE A 10 -6.19 -14.29 -8.82
CA ILE A 10 -5.69 -13.52 -7.68
C ILE A 10 -6.41 -13.89 -6.36
N ARG A 11 -7.60 -14.50 -6.43
CA ARG A 11 -8.34 -14.95 -5.24
C ARG A 11 -7.82 -16.27 -4.69
N THR A 12 -7.00 -17.00 -5.44
CA THR A 12 -6.44 -18.27 -4.97
C THR A 12 -5.38 -18.01 -3.90
N ARG A 13 -5.46 -18.75 -2.79
CA ARG A 13 -4.48 -18.64 -1.72
C ARG A 13 -3.13 -19.14 -2.23
N PRO A 14 -2.05 -18.34 -2.15
CA PRO A 14 -0.73 -18.79 -2.58
C PRO A 14 -0.25 -19.95 -1.70
N SER A 15 0.52 -20.86 -2.30
CA SER A 15 1.20 -21.94 -1.57
C SER A 15 2.20 -21.37 -0.58
N GLY A 16 2.16 -21.82 0.67
CA GLY A 16 3.12 -21.39 1.71
C GLY A 16 2.47 -21.15 3.08
N ARG A 17 3.33 -20.87 4.06
CA ARG A 17 2.90 -20.49 5.40
C ARG A 17 2.74 -18.97 5.48
N PRO A 18 1.66 -18.45 6.09
CA PRO A 18 1.53 -17.03 6.34
C PRO A 18 2.69 -16.54 7.21
N ILE A 19 3.19 -15.34 6.93
CA ILE A 19 4.23 -14.69 7.73
C ILE A 19 3.59 -13.75 8.77
N MET A 20 2.41 -13.20 8.45
CA MET A 20 1.71 -12.22 9.27
C MET A 20 0.19 -12.46 9.24
N HIS A 21 -0.46 -12.17 10.36
CA HIS A 21 -1.92 -12.03 10.43
C HIS A 21 -2.29 -10.56 10.53
N GLN A 22 -3.32 -10.18 9.78
CA GLN A 22 -3.90 -8.85 9.80
C GLN A 22 -5.39 -8.94 9.45
N ARG A 23 -6.23 -8.14 10.10
CA ARG A 23 -7.64 -8.00 9.79
C ARG A 23 -7.91 -6.58 9.30
N TRP A 24 -8.49 -6.45 8.12
CA TRP A 24 -8.78 -5.16 7.52
C TRP A 24 -10.28 -4.88 7.65
N GLY A 25 -10.64 -3.64 7.89
CA GLY A 25 -12.04 -3.22 8.07
C GLY A 25 -12.16 -1.71 8.11
N LYS A 26 -13.41 -1.21 8.23
CA LYS A 26 -13.71 0.23 8.06
C LYS A 26 -13.04 0.80 6.80
N LEU A 27 -13.18 0.07 5.68
CA LEU A 27 -12.59 0.47 4.42
C LEU A 27 -13.53 1.47 3.74
N LEU A 28 -12.96 2.58 3.29
CA LEU A 28 -13.62 3.53 2.41
C LEU A 28 -12.84 3.59 1.10
N PHE A 29 -13.55 3.53 -0.02
CA PHE A 29 -12.96 3.65 -1.35
C PHE A 29 -13.45 4.93 -1.98
N LEU A 30 -12.55 5.88 -2.19
CA LEU A 30 -12.83 7.12 -2.88
C LEU A 30 -11.98 7.18 -4.15
N HIS A 31 -12.61 7.50 -5.27
CA HIS A 31 -11.97 7.50 -6.57
C HIS A 31 -12.34 8.75 -7.35
N TRP A 32 -11.35 9.40 -7.94
CA TRP A 32 -11.56 10.56 -8.81
C TRP A 32 -10.85 10.38 -10.15
N PRO A 33 -11.51 10.74 -11.27
CA PRO A 33 -10.87 10.79 -12.56
C PRO A 33 -9.92 11.99 -12.64
N MET A 34 -8.78 11.80 -13.30
CA MET A 34 -7.79 12.85 -13.53
C MET A 34 -7.12 12.65 -14.90
N PRO A 35 -6.76 13.73 -15.61
CA PRO A 35 -5.93 13.63 -16.82
C PRO A 35 -4.62 12.90 -16.53
N ALA A 36 -4.28 11.92 -17.35
CA ALA A 36 -3.09 11.08 -17.15
C ALA A 36 -1.78 11.89 -17.23
N GLU A 37 -1.82 12.99 -18.00
CA GLU A 37 -0.73 13.93 -18.20
C GLU A 37 -0.29 14.60 -16.89
N LEU A 38 -1.22 14.84 -15.97
CA LEU A 38 -0.92 15.41 -14.65
C LEU A 38 -0.20 14.40 -13.74
N LEU A 39 -0.47 13.11 -13.91
CA LEU A 39 0.14 12.04 -13.13
C LEU A 39 1.50 11.59 -13.69
N ARG A 40 1.74 11.77 -14.99
CA ARG A 40 2.95 11.31 -15.69
C ARG A 40 4.26 11.74 -15.03
N PRO A 41 4.44 12.98 -14.52
CA PRO A 41 5.68 13.39 -13.87
C PRO A 41 5.91 12.71 -12.51
N LEU A 42 4.85 12.25 -11.85
CA LEU A 42 4.88 11.67 -10.51
C LEU A 42 5.11 10.15 -10.50
N ILE A 43 5.14 9.54 -11.69
CA ILE A 43 5.21 8.09 -11.87
C ILE A 43 6.47 7.75 -12.69
N PRO A 44 7.26 6.74 -12.28
CA PRO A 44 8.42 6.28 -13.05
C PRO A 44 8.07 5.96 -14.51
N SER A 45 8.91 6.42 -15.46
CA SER A 45 8.69 6.28 -16.91
C SER A 45 8.45 4.84 -17.37
N ARG A 46 9.04 3.86 -16.68
CA ARG A 46 8.86 2.42 -16.95
C ARG A 46 7.44 1.90 -16.70
N LEU A 47 6.62 2.65 -15.96
CA LEU A 47 5.24 2.28 -15.66
C LEU A 47 4.31 3.04 -16.61
N ALA A 48 3.44 2.31 -17.30
CA ALA A 48 2.35 2.88 -18.08
C ALA A 48 1.17 3.20 -17.16
N ILE A 49 0.58 4.38 -17.29
CA ILE A 49 -0.60 4.77 -16.50
C ILE A 49 -1.81 4.00 -17.04
N ASP A 50 -2.55 3.33 -16.17
CA ASP A 50 -3.81 2.69 -16.54
C ASP A 50 -4.91 3.74 -16.65
N THR A 51 -5.62 3.74 -17.78
CA THR A 51 -6.70 4.69 -18.05
C THR A 51 -7.99 3.94 -18.33
N PHE A 52 -9.09 4.43 -17.77
CA PHE A 52 -10.42 3.93 -18.01
C PHE A 52 -11.29 5.08 -18.51
N ALA A 53 -11.94 4.86 -19.65
CA ALA A 53 -12.68 5.90 -20.38
C ALA A 53 -11.84 7.17 -20.64
N GLY A 54 -10.56 6.98 -20.99
CA GLY A 54 -9.63 8.07 -21.32
C GLY A 54 -9.04 8.83 -20.13
N ASN A 55 -9.47 8.53 -18.89
CA ASN A 55 -8.97 9.17 -17.68
C ASN A 55 -8.13 8.22 -16.84
N ALA A 56 -7.11 8.74 -16.17
CA ALA A 56 -6.46 8.05 -15.07
C ALA A 56 -7.33 8.18 -13.80
N TRP A 57 -7.11 7.29 -12.84
CA TRP A 57 -7.93 7.23 -11.62
C TRP A 57 -7.06 7.25 -10.38
N ILE A 58 -7.27 8.26 -9.53
CA ILE A 58 -6.64 8.32 -8.20
C ILE A 58 -7.63 7.71 -7.20
N GLY A 59 -7.13 6.78 -6.40
CA GLY A 59 -7.82 6.19 -5.26
C GLY A 59 -7.25 6.71 -3.94
N VAL A 60 -8.13 7.22 -3.08
CA VAL A 60 -7.82 7.49 -1.67
C VAL A 60 -8.56 6.46 -0.83
N VAL A 61 -7.82 5.63 -0.12
CA VAL A 61 -8.35 4.47 0.59
C VAL A 61 -7.91 4.52 2.05
N PRO A 62 -8.68 5.20 2.92
CA PRO A 62 -8.52 5.04 4.35
C PRO A 62 -9.11 3.70 4.80
N PHE A 63 -8.38 2.99 5.63
CA PHE A 63 -8.84 1.77 6.25
C PHE A 63 -8.22 1.61 7.63
N THR A 64 -8.82 0.72 8.43
CA THR A 64 -8.28 0.37 9.73
C THR A 64 -7.82 -1.08 9.70
N MET A 65 -6.64 -1.31 10.26
CA MET A 65 -6.05 -2.62 10.37
C MET A 65 -5.97 -3.04 11.83
N TRP A 66 -6.43 -4.24 12.16
CA TRP A 66 -6.43 -4.82 13.50
C TRP A 66 -5.62 -6.09 13.59
N GLY A 67 -5.06 -6.34 14.78
CA GLY A 67 -4.45 -7.61 15.15
C GLY A 67 -3.23 -7.94 14.31
N VAL A 68 -2.43 -6.93 13.97
CA VAL A 68 -1.19 -7.09 13.18
C VAL A 68 -0.17 -7.81 14.04
N ARG A 69 0.10 -9.07 13.70
CA ARG A 69 1.08 -9.90 14.42
C ARG A 69 1.77 -10.89 13.50
N PRO A 70 3.08 -11.14 13.68
CA PRO A 70 3.74 -12.30 13.10
C PRO A 70 3.05 -13.60 13.54
N VAL A 71 3.02 -14.62 12.68
CA VAL A 71 2.29 -15.88 12.94
C VAL A 71 2.77 -16.59 14.20
N PHE A 72 4.07 -16.46 14.54
CA PHE A 72 4.70 -17.12 15.68
C PHE A 72 4.67 -16.32 16.99
N LEU A 73 4.15 -15.08 16.98
CA LEU A 73 4.14 -14.21 18.16
C LEU A 73 2.70 -13.94 18.65
N PRO A 74 2.51 -13.81 19.98
CA PRO A 74 1.25 -13.31 20.52
C PRO A 74 1.02 -11.85 20.07
N PRO A 75 -0.23 -11.36 20.13
CA PRO A 75 -0.53 -9.95 19.85
C PRO A 75 0.35 -9.05 20.73
N LEU A 76 1.12 -8.16 20.10
CA LEU A 76 1.96 -7.23 20.83
C LEU A 76 1.09 -6.09 21.40
N PRO A 77 1.17 -5.78 22.71
CA PRO A 77 0.42 -4.68 23.29
C PRO A 77 0.81 -3.35 22.62
N GLY A 78 -0.19 -2.59 22.16
CA GLY A 78 0.02 -1.33 21.42
C GLY A 78 -0.01 -1.45 19.89
N LEU A 79 0.00 -2.66 19.32
CA LEU A 79 -0.12 -2.92 17.88
C LEU A 79 -1.51 -3.46 17.49
N ASN A 80 -2.53 -3.13 18.29
CA ASN A 80 -3.85 -3.75 18.17
C ASN A 80 -4.74 -3.16 17.07
N ALA A 81 -4.59 -1.87 16.77
CA ALA A 81 -5.36 -1.19 15.73
C ALA A 81 -4.60 0.04 15.22
N PHE A 82 -4.52 0.24 13.92
CA PHE A 82 -4.07 1.50 13.33
C PHE A 82 -4.83 1.87 12.06
N HIS A 83 -4.88 3.16 11.78
CA HIS A 83 -5.46 3.70 10.55
C HIS A 83 -4.36 3.85 9.50
N GLU A 84 -4.65 3.39 8.30
CA GLU A 84 -3.77 3.56 7.15
C GLU A 84 -4.54 4.26 6.04
N LEU A 85 -3.89 5.23 5.40
CA LEU A 85 -4.39 5.98 4.27
C LEU A 85 -3.50 5.70 3.06
N ASN A 86 -4.11 5.09 2.05
CA ASN A 86 -3.46 4.81 0.79
C ASN A 86 -3.88 5.82 -0.27
N VAL A 87 -2.94 6.60 -0.79
CA VAL A 87 -3.16 7.43 -1.99
C VAL A 87 -2.46 6.75 -3.15
N ARG A 88 -3.24 6.26 -4.12
CA ARG A 88 -2.73 5.37 -5.18
C ARG A 88 -3.35 5.64 -6.54
N THR A 89 -2.69 5.18 -7.59
CA THR A 89 -3.21 5.10 -8.96
C THR A 89 -2.94 3.73 -9.57
N TYR A 90 -3.52 3.47 -10.73
CA TYR A 90 -3.41 2.21 -11.45
C TYR A 90 -2.36 2.32 -12.55
N VAL A 91 -1.52 1.29 -12.68
CA VAL A 91 -0.41 1.26 -13.64
C VAL A 91 -0.25 -0.12 -14.24
N HIS A 92 0.46 -0.19 -15.36
CA HIS A 92 0.93 -1.43 -15.96
C HIS A 92 2.46 -1.44 -16.02
N LEU A 93 3.05 -2.61 -15.77
CA LEU A 93 4.45 -2.89 -16.05
C LEU A 93 4.51 -4.08 -17.01
N ASN A 94 4.97 -3.85 -18.25
CA ASN A 94 5.05 -4.89 -19.29
C ASN A 94 3.73 -5.68 -19.48
N GLY A 95 2.58 -4.97 -19.44
CA GLY A 95 1.26 -5.58 -19.57
C GLY A 95 0.68 -6.17 -18.27
N VAL A 96 1.47 -6.25 -17.20
CA VAL A 96 1.00 -6.72 -15.89
C VAL A 96 0.35 -5.56 -15.12
N PRO A 97 -0.92 -5.67 -14.69
CA PRO A 97 -1.60 -4.64 -13.93
C PRO A 97 -1.04 -4.54 -12.51
N GLY A 98 -0.97 -3.31 -12.00
CA GLY A 98 -0.46 -3.00 -10.67
C GLY A 98 -1.05 -1.71 -10.12
N VAL A 99 -0.69 -1.41 -8.87
CA VAL A 99 -1.03 -0.17 -8.19
C VAL A 99 0.25 0.57 -7.83
N TRP A 100 0.25 1.88 -8.08
CA TRP A 100 1.32 2.79 -7.67
C TRP A 100 0.85 3.61 -6.48
N PHE A 101 1.61 3.60 -5.39
CA PHE A 101 1.30 4.39 -4.19
C PHE A 101 2.07 5.72 -4.25
N PHE A 102 1.35 6.83 -4.18
CA PHE A 102 1.93 8.16 -3.99
C PHE A 102 2.29 8.40 -2.54
N SER A 103 1.42 7.96 -1.62
CA SER A 103 1.65 8.00 -0.19
C SER A 103 1.00 6.80 0.49
N LEU A 104 1.66 6.35 1.56
CA LEU A 104 1.27 5.25 2.44
C LEU A 104 1.41 5.79 3.86
N GLU A 105 0.37 6.47 4.35
CA GLU A 105 0.40 7.01 5.71
C GLU A 105 -0.23 6.00 6.66
N ALA A 106 0.57 5.44 7.57
CA ALA A 106 0.08 4.55 8.61
C ALA A 106 0.26 5.20 9.99
N THR A 107 -0.83 5.36 10.72
CA THR A 107 -0.84 5.77 12.13
C THR A 107 -0.47 4.60 13.05
N SER A 108 0.63 3.91 12.77
CA SER A 108 0.99 2.71 13.53
C SER A 108 2.11 2.97 14.55
N ALA A 109 1.93 2.44 15.76
CA ALA A 109 3.00 2.34 16.75
C ALA A 109 4.21 1.53 16.26
N LEU A 110 4.08 0.76 15.16
CA LEU A 110 5.18 0.06 14.51
C LEU A 110 6.22 1.04 13.94
N HIS A 111 5.78 2.21 13.47
CA HIS A 111 6.66 3.32 13.03
C HIS A 111 7.42 3.94 14.22
N GLN A 112 6.83 3.90 15.42
CA GLN A 112 7.52 4.31 16.66
C GLN A 112 8.43 3.21 17.22
N CYS A 113 8.11 1.93 17.03
CA CYS A 113 8.99 0.82 17.43
C CYS A 113 10.21 0.69 16.51
N THR A 114 10.08 0.88 15.20
CA THR A 114 11.24 0.93 14.29
C THR A 114 12.13 2.13 14.58
N SER A 115 11.58 3.30 14.95
CA SER A 115 12.41 4.42 15.39
C SER A 115 13.15 4.12 16.70
N ARG A 116 12.48 3.51 17.69
CA ARG A 116 13.10 3.14 18.98
C ARG A 116 14.13 2.01 18.88
N LEU A 117 13.96 1.02 18.01
CA LEU A 117 14.97 -0.03 17.78
C LEU A 117 16.14 0.46 16.90
N GLY A 118 15.88 1.30 15.90
CA GLY A 118 16.93 1.87 15.04
C GLY A 118 17.88 2.78 15.81
N SER A 119 17.37 3.61 16.72
CA SER A 119 18.19 4.45 17.61
C SER A 119 19.05 3.65 18.59
N ALA A 120 18.63 2.44 18.97
CA ALA A 120 19.40 1.56 19.85
C ALA A 120 20.50 0.77 19.09
N LEU A 121 20.38 0.62 17.76
CA LEU A 121 21.28 -0.16 16.91
C LEU A 121 22.15 0.70 15.97
N GLY A 122 22.05 2.03 16.05
CA GLY A 122 22.93 2.95 15.32
C GLY A 122 22.75 2.98 13.80
N LEU A 123 21.60 2.53 13.28
CA LEU A 123 21.32 2.58 11.84
C LEU A 123 20.76 3.96 11.45
N PRO A 124 21.22 4.57 10.33
CA PRO A 124 20.84 5.92 9.95
C PRO A 124 19.36 6.02 9.59
N SER A 125 18.65 6.92 10.28
CA SER A 125 17.25 7.28 10.06
C SER A 125 17.03 7.97 8.72
N ALA A 126 16.99 7.21 7.63
CA ALA A 126 16.51 7.68 6.34
C ALA A 126 15.08 7.20 6.14
N LEU A 127 14.11 7.87 6.79
CA LEU A 127 12.67 7.88 6.47
C LEU A 127 11.98 8.75 7.55
N LEU A 128 12.09 10.07 7.41
CA LEU A 128 11.25 11.03 8.11
C LEU A 128 10.36 11.71 7.06
N PRO A 129 9.03 11.73 7.21
CA PRO A 129 8.20 12.67 6.47
C PRO A 129 8.34 14.09 7.04
N CYS A 130 8.12 15.08 6.18
CA CYS A 130 8.14 16.50 6.51
C CYS A 130 7.22 16.83 7.69
N PRO A 131 7.64 17.72 8.62
CA PRO A 131 6.71 18.37 9.53
C PRO A 131 5.86 19.37 8.74
N HIS A 132 4.63 19.57 9.21
CA HIS A 132 3.63 20.51 8.72
C HIS A 132 4.15 21.91 8.38
#